data_AF-A0A8J8NP73-F1
#
_entry.id   AF-A0A8J8NP73-F1
#
_cell.length_a   1.000
_cell.length_b   1.000
_cell.length_c   1.000
_cell.angle_alpha   90.00
_cell.angle_beta   90.00
_cell.angle_gamma   90.00
#
_symmetry.space_group_name_H-M   'P 1'
#
loop_
_entity.id
_entity.type
_entity.pdbx_description
1 polymer ?
#
loop_
_entity_poly.entity_id
_entity_poly.type
_entity_poly.pdbx_seq_one_letter_code
_entity_poly.pdbx_strand_id
1 'polypeptide(L)'
;MYYKYIIHQKLQEGIYSRLVRLTNMESSHKQTIVVIGETGVGKSTLCNCIIGKEFFQTGEQLMTGCTMEAMAFSGKTIFDDLVKIIDTCGYNDPEGKDYENSLKMVNLIKGQSQGINSFLLVFNGQNIRWNVATIKILELLDATFPDFWTNVIVVINFMPQSEGEIRKRQRSGRSDIQIRTTIKNELSKKFGIPSTQSLPVYCVDCFYDDRIDSEKDHFIGSLKNILTSSKSLSPYKPDRVQAQKTEIMKLEEGKKQAEEKAQRKIDKLQEKLKEKEREDNRRIQENRKLRIQMEQMARQKSESQDQKIQDLEKQIKGIRKEKYDDEEEKRQIREQQKRDYDLQIELLKIAEIEKFQKQLAIQEAARKKANKPQEIESLMRKISIKEHEIEENGKHKRLLIKGGPQCAKCLERKDKLVGTVCKQYTDEKKKQDEYELKELKEQLAQKYAE
;
A
#
# COMPACT_ATOMS: atom_id res chain seq x y z
N MET A 1 57.84 7.21 -47.00
CA MET A 1 57.68 8.68 -47.03
C MET A 1 57.97 9.31 -48.40
N TYR A 2 58.89 8.80 -49.20
CA TYR A 2 59.29 9.41 -50.49
C TYR A 2 58.20 9.40 -51.60
N TYR A 3 57.35 8.36 -51.64
CA TYR A 3 56.22 8.27 -52.60
C TYR A 3 55.08 9.27 -52.35
N LYS A 4 54.91 9.74 -51.10
CA LYS A 4 53.84 10.69 -50.72
C LYS A 4 54.15 12.12 -51.19
N TYR A 5 55.42 12.46 -51.42
CA TYR A 5 55.86 13.81 -51.79
C TYR A 5 55.75 14.09 -53.30
N ILE A 6 56.03 13.08 -54.14
CA ILE A 6 55.95 13.22 -55.62
C ILE A 6 54.51 13.32 -56.12
N ILE A 7 53.56 12.65 -55.44
CA ILE A 7 52.13 12.70 -55.79
C ILE A 7 51.51 14.06 -55.43
N HIS A 8 51.96 14.69 -54.33
CA HIS A 8 51.42 15.97 -53.87
C HIS A 8 51.76 17.15 -54.78
N GLN A 9 52.95 17.16 -55.41
CA GLN A 9 53.32 18.21 -56.37
C GLN A 9 52.61 18.06 -57.73
N LYS A 10 52.44 16.84 -58.23
CA LYS A 10 51.72 16.61 -59.51
C LYS A 10 50.20 16.83 -59.42
N LEU A 11 49.62 16.76 -58.22
CA LEU A 11 48.20 17.06 -58.00
C LEU A 11 47.89 18.57 -58.10
N GLN A 12 48.74 19.47 -57.59
CA GLN A 12 48.39 20.91 -57.56
C GLN A 12 48.45 21.61 -58.93
N GLU A 13 49.39 21.24 -59.81
CA GLU A 13 49.51 21.89 -61.14
C GLU A 13 48.48 21.39 -62.16
N GLY A 14 47.97 20.17 -62.01
CA GLY A 14 47.00 19.56 -62.93
C GLY A 14 45.52 19.78 -62.56
N ILE A 15 45.22 20.08 -61.29
CA ILE A 15 43.84 20.23 -60.79
C ILE A 15 43.23 21.55 -61.28
N TYR A 16 43.94 22.66 -61.22
CA TYR A 16 43.37 23.99 -61.54
C TYR A 16 43.09 24.21 -63.04
N SER A 17 43.91 23.66 -63.94
CA SER A 17 43.67 23.78 -65.40
C SER A 17 42.62 22.80 -65.92
N ARG A 18 42.37 21.68 -65.20
CA ARG A 18 41.42 20.63 -65.60
C ARG A 18 40.02 20.82 -65.01
N LEU A 19 39.90 21.51 -63.87
CA LEU A 19 38.61 21.85 -63.24
C LEU A 19 37.73 22.77 -64.10
N VAL A 20 38.32 23.60 -64.96
CA VAL A 20 37.57 24.52 -65.85
C VAL A 20 37.02 23.81 -67.11
N ARG A 21 37.47 22.59 -67.43
CA ARG A 21 36.99 21.83 -68.62
C ARG A 21 35.93 20.76 -68.34
N LEU A 22 35.59 20.48 -67.08
CA LEU A 22 34.69 19.37 -66.72
C LEU A 22 33.22 19.78 -66.53
N THR A 23 32.86 21.06 -66.70
CA THR A 23 31.46 21.49 -66.60
C THR A 23 30.69 21.46 -67.91
N ASN A 24 31.29 21.07 -69.05
CA ASN A 24 30.59 20.96 -70.34
C ASN A 24 31.12 19.79 -71.19
N MET A 25 30.96 18.56 -70.69
CA MET A 25 30.90 17.39 -71.58
C MET A 25 29.64 16.59 -71.25
N GLU A 26 28.52 16.95 -71.89
CA GLU A 26 27.54 15.96 -72.35
C GLU A 26 28.20 15.05 -73.39
N SER A 27 29.24 14.31 -72.98
CA SER A 27 29.80 13.24 -73.80
C SER A 27 28.85 12.05 -73.69
N SER A 28 28.28 11.62 -74.81
CA SER A 28 27.46 10.41 -74.92
C SER A 28 28.25 9.21 -74.38
N HIS A 29 28.06 8.87 -73.10
CA HIS A 29 28.62 7.65 -72.55
C HIS A 29 27.91 6.49 -73.22
N LYS A 30 28.68 5.51 -73.71
CA LYS A 30 28.11 4.39 -74.47
C LYS A 30 27.45 3.35 -73.57
N GLN A 31 27.73 3.41 -72.27
CA GLN A 31 27.33 2.39 -71.32
C GLN A 31 27.12 2.98 -69.92
N THR A 32 25.98 2.69 -69.30
CA THR A 32 25.69 3.05 -67.91
C THR A 32 25.69 1.81 -67.02
N ILE A 33 26.45 1.86 -65.94
CA ILE A 33 26.63 0.78 -64.97
C ILE A 33 26.19 1.28 -63.60
N VAL A 34 25.25 0.60 -62.96
CA VAL A 34 24.84 0.88 -61.58
C VAL A 34 25.34 -0.24 -60.68
N VAL A 35 26.03 0.08 -59.60
CA VAL A 35 26.63 -0.90 -58.69
C VAL A 35 25.82 -0.97 -57.40
N ILE A 36 25.26 -2.14 -57.08
CA ILE A 36 24.33 -2.37 -55.96
C ILE A 36 24.88 -3.47 -55.06
N GLY A 37 24.70 -3.36 -53.75
CA GLY A 37 25.18 -4.35 -52.78
C GLY A 37 25.26 -3.79 -51.36
N GLU A 38 25.38 -4.69 -50.36
CA GLU A 38 25.45 -4.33 -48.94
C GLU A 38 26.63 -3.38 -48.65
N THR A 39 26.56 -2.63 -47.55
CA THR A 39 27.72 -1.88 -47.07
C THR A 39 28.91 -2.82 -46.81
N GLY A 40 30.11 -2.42 -47.22
CA GLY A 40 31.35 -3.19 -47.01
C GLY A 40 31.66 -4.30 -48.03
N VAL A 41 30.82 -4.54 -49.05
CA VAL A 41 31.11 -5.55 -50.11
C VAL A 41 32.13 -5.07 -51.16
N GLY A 42 32.65 -3.85 -51.03
CA GLY A 42 33.71 -3.30 -51.89
C GLY A 42 33.21 -2.69 -53.22
N LYS A 43 31.99 -2.12 -53.25
CA LYS A 43 31.43 -1.44 -54.43
C LYS A 43 32.31 -0.30 -54.94
N SER A 44 32.64 0.64 -54.05
CA SER A 44 33.49 1.81 -54.35
C SER A 44 34.89 1.39 -54.79
N THR A 45 35.47 0.36 -54.15
CA THR A 45 36.75 -0.24 -54.57
C THR A 45 36.66 -0.83 -55.98
N LEU A 46 35.63 -1.63 -56.26
CA LEU A 46 35.39 -2.19 -57.60
C LEU A 46 35.23 -1.09 -58.65
N CYS A 47 34.52 0.00 -58.34
CA CYS A 47 34.39 1.13 -59.25
C CYS A 47 35.73 1.81 -59.54
N ASN A 48 36.56 2.03 -58.51
CA ASN A 48 37.91 2.57 -58.70
C ASN A 48 38.79 1.64 -59.53
N CYS A 49 38.70 0.32 -59.31
CA CYS A 49 39.36 -0.70 -60.11
C CYS A 49 38.96 -0.64 -61.59
N ILE A 50 37.67 -0.47 -61.88
CA ILE A 50 37.17 -0.34 -63.26
C ILE A 50 37.73 0.92 -63.94
N ILE A 51 37.85 2.04 -63.21
CA ILE A 51 38.31 3.32 -63.76
C ILE A 51 39.85 3.40 -63.82
N GLY A 52 40.54 2.66 -62.95
CA GLY A 52 42.01 2.67 -62.84
C GLY A 52 42.57 3.83 -62.02
N LYS A 53 41.74 4.48 -61.21
CA LYS A 53 42.15 5.56 -60.30
C LYS A 53 41.23 5.64 -59.10
N GLU A 54 41.72 6.25 -58.03
CA GLU A 54 40.90 6.58 -56.85
C GLU A 54 40.00 7.78 -57.16
N PHE A 55 38.71 7.52 -57.32
CA PHE A 55 37.67 8.55 -57.50
C PHE A 55 36.58 8.44 -56.43
N PHE A 56 36.12 7.22 -56.15
CA PHE A 56 35.18 6.91 -55.07
C PHE A 56 35.96 6.70 -53.77
N GLN A 57 35.43 7.20 -52.65
CA GLN A 57 36.07 7.05 -51.34
C GLN A 57 35.97 5.60 -50.83
N THR A 58 37.04 5.10 -50.19
CA THR A 58 37.14 3.72 -49.66
C THR A 58 37.79 3.70 -48.26
N GLY A 59 37.53 2.65 -47.45
CA GLY A 59 38.22 2.39 -46.18
C GLY A 59 37.79 3.26 -44.97
N GLU A 60 38.67 3.38 -43.97
CA GLU A 60 38.51 4.14 -42.70
C GLU A 60 38.16 5.63 -42.89
N GLN A 61 38.28 6.14 -44.11
CA GLN A 61 37.83 7.49 -44.50
C GLN A 61 36.30 7.68 -44.30
N LEU A 62 35.56 6.59 -44.12
CA LEU A 62 34.11 6.53 -43.88
C LEU A 62 33.74 6.32 -42.39
N MET A 63 34.68 6.39 -41.44
CA MET A 63 34.43 6.25 -39.99
C MET A 63 33.50 7.34 -39.40
N THR A 64 33.11 8.31 -40.22
CA THR A 64 32.12 9.35 -39.92
C THR A 64 31.09 9.37 -41.04
N GLY A 65 30.14 8.46 -40.98
CA GLY A 65 28.98 8.42 -41.87
C GLY A 65 29.26 7.74 -43.21
N CYS A 66 28.46 6.74 -43.52
CA CYS A 66 28.31 6.18 -44.86
C CYS A 66 28.25 7.31 -45.91
N THR A 67 28.80 7.09 -47.10
CA THR A 67 28.60 7.94 -48.28
C THR A 67 27.09 8.21 -48.40
N MET A 68 26.63 9.39 -47.98
CA MET A 68 25.20 9.65 -47.78
C MET A 68 24.42 9.83 -49.10
N GLU A 69 25.15 9.88 -50.21
CA GLU A 69 24.64 10.07 -51.55
C GLU A 69 25.40 9.18 -52.54
N ALA A 70 24.68 8.71 -53.56
CA ALA A 70 25.26 7.97 -54.67
C ALA A 70 26.18 8.88 -55.48
N MET A 71 27.34 8.37 -55.87
CA MET A 71 28.32 9.11 -56.67
C MET A 71 28.36 8.56 -58.09
N ALA A 72 28.57 9.44 -59.07
CA ALA A 72 28.69 9.04 -60.46
C ALA A 72 30.03 9.50 -61.06
N PHE A 73 30.65 8.61 -61.81
CA PHE A 73 31.80 8.90 -62.66
C PHE A 73 31.38 8.78 -64.12
N SER A 74 31.80 9.71 -64.96
CA SER A 74 31.70 9.59 -66.43
C SER A 74 33.08 9.76 -67.04
N GLY A 75 33.51 8.77 -67.83
CA GLY A 75 34.84 8.78 -68.42
C GLY A 75 35.27 7.39 -68.89
N LYS A 76 36.57 7.23 -69.10
CA LYS A 76 37.14 5.97 -69.59
C LYS A 76 37.43 4.97 -68.47
N THR A 77 37.25 3.68 -68.75
CA THR A 77 37.74 2.57 -67.93
C THR A 77 39.24 2.31 -68.16
N ILE A 78 39.82 1.37 -67.41
CA ILE A 78 41.16 0.80 -67.66
C ILE A 78 41.33 0.16 -69.04
N PHE A 79 40.23 -0.13 -69.74
CA PHE A 79 40.21 -0.69 -71.09
C PHE A 79 39.79 0.35 -72.15
N ASP A 80 39.90 1.64 -71.84
CA ASP A 80 39.55 2.77 -72.71
C ASP A 80 38.05 2.90 -73.07
N ASP A 81 37.18 2.21 -72.33
CA ASP A 81 35.73 2.23 -72.58
C ASP A 81 35.05 3.44 -71.97
N LEU A 82 34.25 4.17 -72.76
CA LEU A 82 33.50 5.32 -72.26
C LEU A 82 32.23 4.89 -71.52
N VAL A 83 32.28 4.99 -70.20
CA VAL A 83 31.23 4.53 -69.28
C VAL A 83 30.73 5.66 -68.38
N LYS A 84 29.50 5.50 -67.90
CA LYS A 84 28.98 6.14 -66.69
C LYS A 84 28.84 5.09 -65.61
N ILE A 85 29.58 5.21 -64.51
CA ILE A 85 29.52 4.29 -63.37
C ILE A 85 28.86 5.03 -62.22
N ILE A 86 27.83 4.43 -61.65
CA ILE A 86 27.10 4.95 -60.50
C ILE A 86 27.32 4.00 -59.33
N ASP A 87 28.09 4.48 -58.35
CA ASP A 87 28.28 3.81 -57.07
C ASP A 87 27.14 4.20 -56.14
N THR A 88 26.30 3.23 -55.75
CA THR A 88 25.17 3.49 -54.85
C THR A 88 25.59 3.33 -53.39
N CYS A 89 24.90 4.04 -52.50
CA CYS A 89 24.99 3.77 -51.06
C CYS A 89 24.70 2.27 -50.80
N GLY A 90 25.43 1.67 -49.86
CA GLY A 90 25.10 0.32 -49.40
C GLY A 90 23.79 0.30 -48.63
N TYR A 91 23.08 -0.83 -48.70
CA TYR A 91 21.96 -1.14 -47.80
C TYR A 91 22.48 -1.90 -46.57
N ASN A 92 21.64 -2.00 -45.53
CA ASN A 92 21.97 -2.53 -44.20
C ASN A 92 22.92 -1.61 -43.42
N ASP A 93 22.60 -0.32 -43.40
CA ASP A 93 23.34 0.71 -42.68
C ASP A 93 23.11 0.60 -41.16
N PRO A 94 24.16 0.51 -40.31
CA PRO A 94 24.01 0.50 -38.86
C PRO A 94 23.18 1.67 -38.29
N GLU A 95 23.03 2.78 -39.03
CA GLU A 95 22.18 3.91 -38.63
C GLU A 95 20.67 3.72 -38.90
N GLY A 96 20.25 2.61 -39.53
CA GLY A 96 18.84 2.28 -39.76
C GLY A 96 18.13 3.11 -40.84
N LYS A 97 18.88 3.65 -41.81
CA LYS A 97 18.38 4.51 -42.92
C LYS A 97 18.00 3.72 -44.19
N ASP A 98 17.82 2.41 -44.09
CA ASP A 98 17.67 1.52 -45.24
C ASP A 98 16.52 1.91 -46.19
N TYR A 99 15.41 2.43 -45.67
CA TYR A 99 14.29 2.88 -46.51
C TYR A 99 14.61 4.13 -47.33
N GLU A 100 15.23 5.14 -46.71
CA GLU A 100 15.65 6.36 -47.41
C GLU A 100 16.69 6.04 -48.48
N ASN A 101 17.65 5.17 -48.17
CA ASN A 101 18.67 4.72 -49.11
C ASN A 101 18.06 3.93 -50.28
N SER A 102 17.08 3.07 -50.00
CA SER A 102 16.35 2.31 -51.02
C SER A 102 15.55 3.23 -51.95
N LEU A 103 14.88 4.25 -51.41
CA LEU A 103 14.15 5.25 -52.19
C LEU A 103 15.08 6.08 -53.07
N LYS A 104 16.20 6.55 -52.51
CA LYS A 104 17.22 7.28 -53.27
C LYS A 104 17.74 6.44 -54.44
N MET A 105 18.01 5.15 -54.20
CA MET A 105 18.44 4.23 -55.25
C MET A 105 17.38 4.05 -56.34
N VAL A 106 16.11 3.82 -55.97
CA VAL A 106 15.02 3.71 -56.94
C VAL A 106 14.87 4.99 -57.78
N ASN A 107 14.90 6.16 -57.14
CA ASN A 107 14.79 7.44 -57.85
C ASN A 107 16.00 7.68 -58.76
N LEU A 108 17.20 7.29 -58.32
CA LEU A 108 18.41 7.35 -59.14
C LEU A 108 18.26 6.48 -60.38
N ILE A 109 17.80 5.23 -60.24
CA ILE A 109 17.58 4.32 -61.36
C ILE A 109 16.55 4.91 -62.33
N LYS A 110 15.42 5.43 -61.83
CA LYS A 110 14.40 6.10 -62.64
C LYS A 110 14.93 7.32 -63.40
N GLY A 111 15.90 8.04 -62.84
CA GLY A 111 16.53 9.20 -63.47
C GLY A 111 17.46 8.88 -64.63
N GLN A 112 17.74 7.60 -64.93
CA GLN A 112 18.64 7.21 -66.02
C GLN A 112 17.90 7.15 -67.36
N SER A 113 17.63 8.32 -67.94
CA SER A 113 16.91 8.46 -69.22
C SER A 113 17.63 7.84 -70.43
N GLN A 114 18.97 7.74 -70.37
CA GLN A 114 19.77 7.08 -71.40
C GLN A 114 19.77 5.55 -71.29
N GLY A 115 19.13 5.00 -70.25
CA GLY A 115 19.10 3.58 -69.94
C GLY A 115 20.31 3.09 -69.15
N ILE A 116 20.20 1.87 -68.62
CA ILE A 116 21.20 1.20 -67.78
C ILE A 116 21.59 -0.11 -68.45
N ASN A 117 22.85 -0.25 -68.86
CA ASN A 117 23.32 -1.49 -69.49
C ASN A 117 23.40 -2.63 -68.49
N SER A 118 23.88 -2.35 -67.27
CA SER A 118 23.94 -3.38 -66.24
C SER A 118 23.80 -2.86 -64.83
N PHE A 119 23.15 -3.66 -64.02
CA PHE A 119 23.22 -3.62 -62.56
C PHE A 119 24.29 -4.61 -62.09
N LEU A 120 25.40 -4.12 -61.55
CA LEU A 120 26.39 -4.98 -60.89
C LEU A 120 25.93 -5.28 -59.47
N LEU A 121 25.41 -6.48 -59.23
CA LEU A 121 25.01 -6.94 -57.91
C LEU A 121 26.21 -7.56 -57.20
N VAL A 122 26.78 -6.84 -56.23
CA VAL A 122 28.05 -7.19 -55.59
C VAL A 122 27.81 -7.93 -54.26
N PHE A 123 28.42 -9.10 -54.13
CA PHE A 123 28.47 -9.87 -52.88
C PHE A 123 29.92 -10.01 -52.38
N ASN A 124 30.07 -10.15 -51.07
CA ASN A 124 31.33 -10.58 -50.47
C ASN A 124 31.42 -12.12 -50.55
N GLY A 125 32.41 -12.65 -51.27
CA GLY A 125 32.60 -14.09 -51.48
C GLY A 125 33.05 -14.87 -50.25
N GLN A 126 33.72 -14.22 -49.31
CA GLN A 126 34.11 -14.80 -48.02
C GLN A 126 32.91 -14.93 -47.08
N ASN A 127 31.97 -13.99 -47.13
CA ASN A 127 30.78 -13.98 -46.30
C ASN A 127 29.55 -13.49 -47.09
N ILE A 128 28.88 -14.40 -47.78
CA ILE A 128 27.66 -14.12 -48.54
C ILE A 128 26.49 -14.04 -47.56
N ARG A 129 25.85 -12.87 -47.49
CA ARG A 129 24.74 -12.61 -46.56
C ARG A 129 23.40 -12.57 -47.29
N TRP A 130 22.57 -13.59 -47.04
CA TRP A 130 21.16 -13.64 -47.45
C TRP A 130 20.25 -13.16 -46.32
N ASN A 131 20.51 -11.97 -45.80
CA ASN A 131 19.71 -11.39 -44.71
C ASN A 131 18.41 -10.76 -45.24
N VAL A 132 17.52 -10.40 -44.31
CA VAL A 132 16.22 -9.78 -44.62
C VAL A 132 16.39 -8.48 -45.42
N ALA A 133 17.43 -7.68 -45.13
CA ALA A 133 17.69 -6.44 -45.84
C ALA A 133 18.05 -6.68 -47.33
N THR A 134 18.97 -7.61 -47.61
CA THR A 134 19.34 -8.05 -48.97
C THR A 134 18.13 -8.56 -49.74
N ILE A 135 17.28 -9.37 -49.10
CA ILE A 135 16.09 -9.91 -49.77
C ILE A 135 15.12 -8.78 -50.12
N LYS A 136 14.78 -7.92 -49.15
CA LYS A 136 13.85 -6.81 -49.35
C LYS A 136 14.26 -5.83 -50.44
N ILE A 137 15.55 -5.49 -50.53
CA ILE A 137 16.02 -4.54 -51.54
C ILE A 137 15.94 -5.14 -52.95
N LEU A 138 16.23 -6.43 -53.09
CA LEU A 138 16.09 -7.13 -54.36
C LEU A 138 14.62 -7.35 -54.74
N GLU A 139 13.76 -7.66 -53.77
CA GLU A 139 12.29 -7.70 -53.98
C GLU A 139 11.76 -6.34 -54.42
N LEU A 140 12.23 -5.25 -53.81
CA LEU A 140 11.86 -3.89 -54.21
C LEU A 140 12.28 -3.61 -55.65
N LEU A 141 13.53 -3.95 -56.03
CA LEU A 141 14.03 -3.71 -57.38
C LEU A 141 13.28 -4.55 -58.42
N ASP A 142 13.06 -5.84 -58.14
CA ASP A 142 12.31 -6.76 -59.00
C ASP A 142 10.85 -6.31 -59.17
N ALA A 143 10.19 -5.88 -58.09
CA ALA A 143 8.82 -5.38 -58.14
C ALA A 143 8.70 -4.00 -58.80
N THR A 144 9.74 -3.17 -58.69
CA THR A 144 9.75 -1.81 -59.25
C THR A 144 10.14 -1.80 -60.71
N PHE A 145 11.09 -2.62 -61.14
CA PHE A 145 11.67 -2.58 -62.47
C PHE A 145 11.37 -3.89 -63.21
N PRO A 146 10.36 -3.91 -64.11
CA PRO A 146 10.07 -5.08 -64.94
C PRO A 146 11.33 -5.56 -65.65
N ASP A 147 11.52 -6.86 -65.79
CA ASP A 147 12.69 -7.48 -66.44
C ASP A 147 14.04 -7.06 -65.84
N PHE A 148 14.09 -6.52 -64.61
CA PHE A 148 15.30 -6.09 -63.91
C PHE A 148 16.46 -7.07 -64.06
N TRP A 149 16.20 -8.35 -63.81
CA TRP A 149 17.20 -9.42 -63.84
C TRP A 149 17.87 -9.63 -65.20
N THR A 150 17.27 -9.16 -66.31
CA THR A 150 17.86 -9.29 -67.66
C THR A 150 19.12 -8.45 -67.81
N ASN A 151 19.26 -7.40 -67.00
CA ASN A 151 20.43 -6.52 -66.97
C ASN A 151 21.29 -6.71 -65.71
N VAL A 152 21.06 -7.76 -64.90
CA VAL A 152 21.87 -8.01 -63.71
C VAL A 152 23.11 -8.83 -64.05
N ILE A 153 24.27 -8.36 -63.58
CA ILE A 153 25.52 -9.12 -63.54
C ILE A 153 25.91 -9.26 -62.08
N VAL A 154 26.10 -10.49 -61.62
CA VAL A 154 26.51 -10.76 -60.25
C VAL A 154 28.03 -10.73 -60.15
N VAL A 155 28.56 -9.97 -59.20
CA VAL A 155 29.99 -9.87 -58.92
C VAL A 155 30.26 -10.36 -57.50
N ILE A 156 31.09 -11.40 -57.38
CA ILE A 156 31.52 -11.95 -56.09
C ILE A 156 32.91 -11.40 -55.83
N ASN A 157 32.99 -10.33 -55.02
CA ASN A 157 34.23 -9.69 -54.64
C ASN A 157 34.89 -10.41 -53.45
N PHE A 158 36.11 -10.02 -53.08
CA PHE A 158 36.89 -10.66 -52.01
C PHE A 158 37.10 -12.15 -52.28
N MET A 159 37.60 -12.48 -53.47
CA MET A 159 37.89 -13.86 -53.87
C MET A 159 39.40 -14.08 -54.07
N PRO A 160 40.22 -14.17 -53.00
CA PRO A 160 41.68 -14.24 -53.09
C PRO A 160 42.18 -15.31 -54.06
N GLN A 161 43.13 -14.96 -54.92
CA GLN A 161 43.61 -15.84 -55.99
C GLN A 161 44.96 -16.50 -55.71
N SER A 162 45.49 -16.36 -54.49
CA SER A 162 46.67 -17.10 -54.09
C SER A 162 46.42 -18.62 -54.11
N GLU A 163 47.43 -19.39 -54.48
CA GLU A 163 47.33 -20.85 -54.63
C GLU A 163 46.82 -21.52 -53.34
N GLY A 164 47.26 -21.01 -52.18
CA GLY A 164 46.80 -21.47 -50.87
C GLY A 164 45.30 -21.26 -50.64
N GLU A 165 44.79 -20.06 -50.96
CA GLU A 165 43.37 -19.73 -50.77
C GLU A 165 42.46 -20.47 -51.78
N ILE A 166 42.92 -20.63 -53.03
CA ILE A 166 42.22 -21.45 -54.02
C ILE A 166 42.10 -22.90 -53.53
N ARG A 167 43.21 -23.51 -53.05
CA ARG A 167 43.20 -24.88 -52.52
C ARG A 167 42.28 -25.03 -51.30
N LYS A 168 42.29 -24.07 -50.37
CA LYS A 168 41.37 -24.06 -49.22
C LYS A 168 39.90 -24.03 -49.65
N ARG A 169 39.56 -23.18 -50.62
CA ARG A 169 38.20 -23.09 -51.19
C ARG A 169 37.78 -24.39 -51.88
N GLN A 170 38.65 -25.00 -52.69
CA GLN A 170 38.36 -26.27 -53.35
C GLN A 170 38.09 -27.39 -52.35
N ARG A 171 38.90 -27.52 -51.29
CA ARG A 171 38.72 -28.54 -50.23
C ARG A 171 37.43 -28.38 -49.43
N SER A 172 36.96 -27.15 -49.26
CA SER A 172 35.72 -26.84 -48.55
C SER A 172 34.48 -26.86 -49.45
N GLY A 173 34.60 -27.29 -50.71
CA GLY A 173 33.47 -27.30 -51.66
C GLY A 173 32.98 -25.90 -52.04
N ARG A 174 33.86 -24.89 -51.91
CA ARG A 174 33.60 -23.49 -52.22
C ARG A 174 34.49 -22.97 -53.35
N SER A 175 34.81 -23.83 -54.33
CA SER A 175 35.48 -23.38 -55.55
C SER A 175 34.67 -22.28 -56.25
N ASP A 176 35.32 -21.46 -57.06
CA ASP A 176 34.68 -20.37 -57.80
C ASP A 176 33.46 -20.86 -58.61
N ILE A 177 33.55 -22.03 -59.23
CA ILE A 177 32.43 -22.66 -59.95
C ILE A 177 31.26 -22.96 -59.02
N GLN A 178 31.54 -23.54 -57.85
CA GLN A 178 30.51 -23.88 -56.88
C GLN A 178 29.83 -22.63 -56.32
N ILE A 179 30.60 -21.61 -55.91
CA ILE A 179 30.01 -20.37 -55.38
C ILE A 179 29.15 -19.69 -56.44
N ARG A 180 29.64 -19.58 -57.69
CA ARG A 180 28.86 -18.99 -58.79
C ARG A 180 27.55 -19.74 -59.02
N THR A 181 27.60 -21.07 -59.01
CA THR A 181 26.42 -21.92 -59.19
C THR A 181 25.44 -21.77 -58.02
N THR A 182 25.93 -21.77 -56.78
CA THR A 182 25.11 -21.59 -55.58
C THR A 182 24.39 -20.24 -55.59
N ILE A 183 25.09 -19.14 -55.85
CA ILE A 183 24.46 -17.81 -55.89
C ILE A 183 23.45 -17.72 -57.02
N LYS A 184 23.79 -18.22 -58.22
CA LYS A 184 22.85 -18.25 -59.35
C LYS A 184 21.57 -19.00 -59.00
N ASN A 185 21.69 -20.17 -58.39
CA ASN A 185 20.55 -21.00 -58.00
C ASN A 185 19.71 -20.35 -56.90
N GLU A 186 20.35 -19.75 -55.89
CA GLU A 186 19.65 -19.04 -54.81
C GLU A 186 18.86 -17.85 -55.34
N LEU A 187 19.46 -17.02 -56.22
CA LEU A 187 18.76 -15.91 -56.87
C LEU A 187 17.59 -16.42 -57.73
N SER A 188 17.82 -17.45 -58.54
CA SER A 188 16.78 -18.01 -59.41
C SER A 188 15.60 -18.56 -58.60
N LYS A 189 15.89 -19.27 -57.50
CA LYS A 189 14.87 -19.83 -56.61
C LYS A 189 14.10 -18.74 -55.87
N LYS A 190 14.77 -17.72 -55.34
CA LYS A 190 14.12 -16.68 -54.52
C LYS A 190 13.30 -15.69 -55.34
N PHE A 191 13.76 -15.35 -56.53
CA PHE A 191 13.18 -14.29 -57.36
C PHE A 191 12.52 -14.82 -58.65
N GLY A 192 12.37 -16.14 -58.78
CA GLY A 192 11.68 -16.75 -59.92
C GLY A 192 12.36 -16.52 -61.27
N ILE A 193 13.68 -16.33 -61.29
CA ILE A 193 14.43 -16.09 -62.53
C ILE A 193 14.42 -17.39 -63.36
N PRO A 194 13.91 -17.36 -64.61
CA PRO A 194 13.87 -18.56 -65.45
C PRO A 194 15.25 -19.15 -65.68
N SER A 195 15.37 -20.49 -65.65
CA SER A 195 16.65 -21.18 -65.90
C SER A 195 17.22 -20.93 -67.29
N THR A 196 16.37 -20.56 -68.25
CA THR A 196 16.72 -20.16 -69.62
C THR A 196 17.33 -18.75 -69.69
N GLN A 197 17.10 -17.91 -68.68
CA GLN A 197 17.65 -16.57 -68.62
C GLN A 197 19.13 -16.61 -68.22
N SER A 198 19.96 -15.88 -68.97
CA SER A 198 21.37 -15.70 -68.60
C SER A 198 21.46 -14.80 -67.36
N LEU A 199 22.17 -15.27 -66.35
CA LEU A 199 22.54 -14.48 -65.17
C LEU A 199 24.06 -14.63 -64.99
N PRO A 200 24.87 -13.75 -65.61
CA PRO A 200 26.32 -13.81 -65.52
C PRO A 200 26.78 -13.61 -64.08
N VAL A 201 27.68 -14.49 -63.62
CA VAL A 201 28.29 -14.41 -62.28
C VAL A 201 29.79 -14.43 -62.44
N TYR A 202 30.51 -13.47 -61.86
CA TYR A 202 31.98 -13.37 -61.93
C TYR A 202 32.60 -13.28 -60.54
N CYS A 203 33.69 -14.02 -60.31
CA CYS A 203 34.51 -13.88 -59.11
C CYS A 203 35.63 -12.86 -59.40
N VAL A 204 35.84 -11.93 -58.47
CA VAL A 204 36.88 -10.92 -58.57
C VAL A 204 37.54 -10.72 -57.21
N ASP A 205 38.82 -10.40 -57.22
CA ASP A 205 39.51 -9.90 -56.05
C ASP A 205 40.03 -8.50 -56.32
N CYS A 206 39.36 -7.48 -55.80
CA CYS A 206 39.83 -6.11 -55.92
C CYS A 206 41.04 -5.80 -55.01
N PHE A 207 41.48 -6.76 -54.21
CA PHE A 207 42.59 -6.64 -53.26
C PHE A 207 43.74 -7.62 -53.57
N TYR A 208 43.82 -8.04 -54.85
CA TYR A 208 44.88 -8.92 -55.35
C TYR A 208 46.29 -8.34 -55.13
N ASP A 209 47.29 -9.21 -55.04
CA ASP A 209 48.69 -8.78 -55.00
C ASP A 209 49.19 -8.47 -56.42
N ASP A 210 49.45 -7.20 -56.72
CA ASP A 210 49.87 -6.75 -58.05
C ASP A 210 51.29 -7.18 -58.44
N ARG A 211 52.05 -7.73 -57.49
CA ARG A 211 53.36 -8.34 -57.69
C ARG A 211 53.28 -9.81 -58.14
N ILE A 212 52.09 -10.41 -58.07
CA ILE A 212 51.85 -11.81 -58.48
C ILE A 212 51.09 -11.80 -59.81
N ASP A 213 51.78 -12.16 -60.90
CA ASP A 213 51.23 -12.11 -62.25
C ASP A 213 49.93 -12.92 -62.40
N SER A 214 49.84 -14.11 -61.80
CA SER A 214 48.63 -14.93 -61.87
C SER A 214 47.41 -14.30 -61.19
N GLU A 215 47.60 -13.59 -60.07
CA GLU A 215 46.51 -12.89 -59.38
C GLU A 215 46.08 -11.66 -60.19
N LYS A 216 47.05 -10.91 -60.71
CA LYS A 216 46.81 -9.76 -61.58
C LYS A 216 46.09 -10.16 -62.86
N ASP A 217 46.52 -11.22 -63.53
CA ASP A 217 45.89 -11.72 -64.76
C ASP A 217 44.47 -12.19 -64.50
N HIS A 218 44.23 -12.89 -63.37
CA HIS A 218 42.88 -13.27 -62.97
C HIS A 218 42.00 -12.05 -62.73
N PHE A 219 42.48 -11.04 -62.00
CA PHE A 219 41.76 -9.81 -61.74
C PHE A 219 41.42 -9.05 -63.04
N ILE A 220 42.41 -8.80 -63.90
CA ILE A 220 42.23 -8.11 -65.18
C ILE A 220 41.27 -8.90 -66.09
N GLY A 221 41.41 -10.22 -66.15
CA GLY A 221 40.51 -11.10 -66.89
C GLY A 221 39.07 -11.01 -66.40
N SER A 222 38.85 -11.05 -65.08
CA SER A 222 37.53 -10.90 -64.48
C SER A 222 36.90 -9.54 -64.78
N LEU A 223 37.65 -8.44 -64.64
CA LEU A 223 37.14 -7.10 -64.97
C LEU A 223 36.78 -6.97 -66.44
N LYS A 224 37.63 -7.48 -67.34
CA LYS A 224 37.37 -7.47 -68.78
C LYS A 224 36.09 -8.24 -69.11
N ASN A 225 35.87 -9.40 -68.48
CA ASN A 225 34.67 -10.20 -68.67
C ASN A 225 33.41 -9.50 -68.16
N ILE A 226 33.47 -8.85 -66.99
CA ILE A 226 32.35 -8.06 -66.43
C ILE A 226 31.97 -6.94 -67.40
N LEU A 227 32.95 -6.16 -67.86
CA LEU A 227 32.70 -5.01 -68.73
C LEU A 227 32.24 -5.43 -70.14
N THR A 228 32.81 -6.50 -70.69
CA THR A 228 32.37 -7.07 -71.98
C THR A 228 30.92 -7.56 -71.89
N SER A 229 30.56 -8.24 -70.81
CA SER A 229 29.18 -8.70 -70.60
C SER A 229 28.22 -7.52 -70.46
N SER A 230 28.60 -6.51 -69.67
CA SER A 230 27.79 -5.31 -69.50
C SER A 230 27.55 -4.57 -70.82
N LYS A 231 28.56 -4.47 -71.69
CA LYS A 231 28.41 -3.89 -73.04
C LYS A 231 27.46 -4.66 -73.95
N SER A 232 27.42 -5.98 -73.81
CA SER A 232 26.59 -6.84 -74.66
C SER A 232 25.10 -6.75 -74.33
N LEU A 233 24.76 -6.22 -73.15
CA LEU A 233 23.39 -6.04 -72.70
C LEU A 233 22.77 -4.79 -73.32
N SER A 234 21.55 -4.93 -73.85
CA SER A 234 20.75 -3.79 -74.30
C SER A 234 20.42 -2.88 -73.11
N PRO A 235 20.58 -1.55 -73.23
CA PRO A 235 20.28 -0.63 -72.14
C PRO A 235 18.82 -0.79 -71.65
N TYR A 236 18.68 -1.15 -70.38
CA TYR A 236 17.42 -1.15 -69.66
C TYR A 236 16.87 0.26 -69.55
N LYS A 237 15.68 0.51 -70.10
CA LYS A 237 15.02 1.81 -69.97
C LYS A 237 14.02 1.75 -68.80
N PRO A 238 14.21 2.53 -67.74
CA PRO A 238 13.32 2.52 -66.59
C PRO A 238 11.90 3.08 -66.85
N ASP A 239 11.58 3.42 -68.10
CA ASP A 239 10.34 4.11 -68.46
C ASP A 239 9.12 3.18 -68.41
N ARG A 240 8.13 3.62 -67.61
CA ARG A 240 6.83 2.99 -67.26
C ARG A 240 6.89 1.85 -66.24
N VAL A 241 7.42 2.15 -65.06
CA VAL A 241 6.96 1.46 -63.84
C VAL A 241 5.53 1.92 -63.53
N GLN A 242 4.58 0.97 -63.46
CA GLN A 242 3.24 1.21 -62.93
C GLN A 242 3.35 1.80 -61.52
N ALA A 243 3.16 3.12 -61.41
CA ALA A 243 3.31 3.89 -60.18
C ALA A 243 2.54 3.27 -58.99
N GLN A 244 1.46 2.55 -59.25
CA GLN A 244 0.59 1.93 -58.25
C GLN A 244 1.29 0.89 -57.38
N LYS A 245 2.14 0.01 -57.93
CA LYS A 245 2.72 -1.11 -57.15
C LYS A 245 3.82 -0.63 -56.20
N THR A 246 4.63 0.33 -56.65
CA THR A 246 5.67 0.95 -55.82
C THR A 246 5.06 1.84 -54.74
N GLU A 247 3.95 2.53 -55.01
CA GLU A 247 3.29 3.40 -54.03
C GLU A 247 2.63 2.59 -52.91
N ILE A 248 2.03 1.44 -53.22
CA ILE A 248 1.48 0.51 -52.23
C ILE A 248 2.60 -0.07 -51.35
N MET A 249 3.70 -0.57 -51.93
CA MET A 249 4.85 -1.04 -51.13
C MET A 249 5.46 0.07 -50.27
N LYS A 250 5.56 1.30 -50.80
CA LYS A 250 6.05 2.47 -50.03
C LYS A 250 5.16 2.80 -48.85
N LEU A 251 3.83 2.71 -49.02
CA LEU A 251 2.85 2.97 -47.98
C LEU A 251 2.85 1.87 -46.90
N GLU A 252 2.94 0.60 -47.30
CA GLU A 252 2.98 -0.52 -46.35
C GLU A 252 4.27 -0.56 -45.53
N GLU A 253 5.43 -0.34 -46.17
CA GLU A 253 6.72 -0.30 -45.46
C GLU A 253 6.81 0.94 -44.55
N GLY A 254 6.33 2.10 -45.02
CA GLY A 254 6.27 3.33 -44.23
C GLY A 254 5.34 3.19 -43.02
N LYS A 255 4.19 2.53 -43.17
CA LYS A 255 3.27 2.21 -42.07
C LYS A 255 3.95 1.32 -41.03
N LYS A 256 4.61 0.25 -41.47
CA LYS A 256 5.30 -0.69 -40.56
C LYS A 256 6.42 -0.01 -39.75
N GLN A 257 7.18 0.89 -40.37
CA GLN A 257 8.20 1.66 -39.66
C GLN A 257 7.63 2.69 -38.68
N ALA A 258 6.51 3.32 -39.04
CA ALA A 258 5.79 4.21 -38.12
C ALA A 258 5.28 3.44 -36.90
N GLU A 259 4.76 2.22 -37.10
CA GLU A 259 4.34 1.31 -36.04
C GLU A 259 5.51 0.90 -35.13
N GLU A 260 6.67 0.52 -35.68
CA GLU A 260 7.86 0.20 -34.87
C GLU A 260 8.38 1.41 -34.07
N LYS A 261 8.39 2.61 -34.67
CA LYS A 261 8.77 3.85 -33.96
C LYS A 261 7.76 4.18 -32.85
N ALA A 262 6.47 3.99 -33.10
CA ALA A 262 5.44 4.18 -32.10
C ALA A 262 5.60 3.17 -30.95
N GLN A 263 5.86 1.89 -31.25
CA GLN A 263 6.08 0.85 -30.25
C GLN A 263 7.28 1.18 -29.36
N ARG A 264 8.41 1.59 -29.93
CA ARG A 264 9.58 2.01 -29.14
C ARG A 264 9.29 3.20 -28.21
N LYS A 265 8.43 4.14 -28.62
CA LYS A 265 8.00 5.25 -27.75
C LYS A 265 7.10 4.75 -26.62
N ILE A 266 6.19 3.82 -26.90
CA ILE A 266 5.34 3.18 -25.90
C ILE A 266 6.20 2.47 -24.86
N ASP A 267 7.20 1.68 -25.29
CA ASP A 267 8.07 0.93 -24.39
C ASP A 267 8.85 1.87 -23.45
N LYS A 268 9.40 2.98 -24.00
CA LYS A 268 10.06 4.02 -23.19
C LYS A 268 9.12 4.69 -22.19
N LEU A 269 7.87 4.95 -22.59
CA LEU A 269 6.87 5.56 -21.69
C LEU A 269 6.46 4.57 -20.59
N GLN A 270 6.32 3.28 -20.91
CA GLN A 270 6.05 2.23 -19.93
C GLN A 270 7.18 2.08 -18.92
N GLU A 271 8.44 2.18 -19.36
CA GLU A 271 9.59 2.14 -18.47
C GLU A 271 9.60 3.34 -17.50
N LYS A 272 9.38 4.56 -18.01
CA LYS A 272 9.23 5.76 -17.17
C LYS A 272 8.05 5.66 -16.20
N LEU A 273 6.94 5.06 -16.62
CA LEU A 273 5.78 4.84 -15.76
C LEU A 273 6.14 3.91 -14.59
N LYS A 274 6.81 2.78 -14.89
CA LYS A 274 7.29 1.83 -13.88
C LYS A 274 8.28 2.47 -12.90
N GLU A 275 9.15 3.35 -13.38
CA GLU A 275 10.08 4.07 -12.52
C GLU A 275 9.35 5.04 -11.58
N LYS A 276 8.36 5.77 -12.10
CA LYS A 276 7.50 6.65 -11.29
C LYS A 276 6.69 5.88 -10.25
N GLU A 277 6.13 4.72 -10.61
CA GLU A 277 5.42 3.85 -9.66
C GLU A 277 6.33 3.34 -8.54
N ARG A 278 7.60 3.02 -8.85
CA ARG A 278 8.57 2.63 -7.81
C ARG A 278 8.86 3.78 -6.85
N GLU A 279 9.00 4.99 -7.36
CA GLU A 279 9.21 6.20 -6.55
C GLU A 279 7.99 6.52 -5.68
N ASP A 280 6.79 6.48 -6.23
CA ASP A 280 5.56 6.72 -5.48
C ASP A 280 5.37 5.67 -4.37
N ASN A 281 5.67 4.39 -4.65
CA ASN A 281 5.64 3.33 -3.64
C ASN A 281 6.64 3.55 -2.50
N ARG A 282 7.85 4.06 -2.78
CA ARG A 282 8.82 4.44 -1.73
C ARG A 282 8.27 5.55 -0.84
N ARG A 283 7.70 6.59 -1.44
CA ARG A 283 7.06 7.71 -0.71
C ARG A 283 5.90 7.23 0.16
N ILE A 284 5.06 6.33 -0.35
CA ILE A 284 3.96 5.73 0.43
C ILE A 284 4.51 4.97 1.64
N GLN A 285 5.59 4.18 1.47
CA GLN A 285 6.22 3.47 2.58
C GLN A 285 6.82 4.42 3.63
N GLU A 286 7.50 5.49 3.21
CA GLU A 286 8.05 6.49 4.13
C GLU A 286 6.94 7.21 4.91
N ASN A 287 5.89 7.67 4.22
CA ASN A 287 4.73 8.28 4.86
C ASN A 287 4.04 7.33 5.85
N ARG A 288 4.01 6.03 5.56
CA ARG A 288 3.48 5.02 6.48
C ARG A 288 4.34 4.90 7.74
N LYS A 289 5.67 4.92 7.63
CA LYS A 289 6.58 4.91 8.80
C LYS A 289 6.38 6.15 9.67
N LEU A 290 6.31 7.33 9.05
CA LEU A 290 6.03 8.60 9.73
C LEU A 290 4.70 8.55 10.50
N ARG A 291 3.63 8.04 9.88
CA ARG A 291 2.33 7.87 10.54
C ARG A 291 2.43 6.98 11.78
N ILE A 292 3.10 5.84 11.69
CA ILE A 292 3.28 4.93 12.84
C ILE A 292 4.04 5.62 13.97
N GLN A 293 5.11 6.37 13.64
CA GLN A 293 5.85 7.15 14.64
C GLN A 293 4.99 8.22 15.30
N MET A 294 4.18 8.96 14.52
CA MET A 294 3.26 9.95 15.07
C MET A 294 2.23 9.31 16.01
N GLU A 295 1.69 8.15 15.64
CA GLU A 295 0.71 7.43 16.44
C GLU A 295 1.32 6.92 17.76
N GLN A 296 2.57 6.43 17.73
CA GLN A 296 3.32 6.08 18.93
C GLN A 296 3.58 7.29 19.84
N MET A 297 4.02 8.42 19.28
CA MET A 297 4.22 9.65 20.06
C MET A 297 2.90 10.14 20.68
N ALA A 298 1.79 10.05 19.95
CA ALA A 298 0.47 10.42 20.48
C ALA A 298 0.04 9.49 21.64
N ARG A 299 0.26 8.18 21.52
CA ARG A 299 -0.02 7.22 22.60
C ARG A 299 0.81 7.50 23.85
N GLN A 300 2.12 7.69 23.71
CA GLN A 300 3.00 8.03 24.84
C GLN A 300 2.56 9.32 25.54
N LYS A 301 2.12 10.32 24.76
CA LYS A 301 1.60 11.57 25.31
C LYS A 301 0.28 11.36 26.06
N SER A 302 -0.63 10.55 25.51
CA SER A 302 -1.89 10.18 26.19
C SER A 302 -1.62 9.45 27.50
N GLU A 303 -0.76 8.43 27.49
CA GLU A 303 -0.36 7.67 28.69
C GLU A 303 0.25 8.59 29.76
N SER A 304 1.11 9.53 29.36
CA SER A 304 1.66 10.54 30.27
C SER A 304 0.58 11.47 30.85
N GLN A 305 -0.41 11.83 30.05
CA GLN A 305 -1.55 12.64 30.51
C GLN A 305 -2.45 11.86 31.46
N ASP A 306 -2.76 10.59 31.15
CA ASP A 306 -3.55 9.71 32.00
C ASP A 306 -2.88 9.48 33.34
N GLN A 307 -1.56 9.30 33.36
CA GLN A 307 -0.79 9.18 34.60
C GLN A 307 -0.90 10.45 35.46
N LYS A 308 -0.79 11.64 34.85
CA LYS A 308 -0.97 12.92 35.56
C LYS A 308 -2.39 13.07 36.11
N ILE A 309 -3.40 12.64 35.35
CA ILE A 309 -4.80 12.66 35.80
C ILE A 309 -4.96 11.75 37.01
N GLN A 310 -4.45 10.51 36.97
CA GLN A 310 -4.51 9.59 38.11
C GLN A 310 -3.83 10.14 39.36
N ASP A 311 -2.68 10.79 39.21
CA ASP A 311 -1.96 11.40 40.34
C ASP A 311 -2.75 12.57 40.93
N LEU A 312 -3.37 13.42 40.10
CA LEU A 312 -4.26 14.48 40.55
C LEU A 312 -5.52 13.93 41.24
N GLU A 313 -6.11 12.86 40.73
CA GLU A 313 -7.27 12.21 41.34
C GLU A 313 -6.94 11.64 42.74
N LYS A 314 -5.76 11.05 42.91
CA LYS A 314 -5.27 10.61 44.23
C LYS A 314 -5.15 11.79 45.20
N GLN A 315 -4.58 12.90 44.76
CA GLN A 315 -4.47 14.12 45.58
C GLN A 315 -5.85 14.65 45.99
N ILE A 316 -6.78 14.75 45.04
CA ILE A 316 -8.16 15.18 45.31
C ILE A 316 -8.85 14.24 46.31
N LYS A 317 -8.64 12.93 46.19
CA LYS A 317 -9.20 11.94 47.12
C LYS A 317 -8.63 12.12 48.54
N GLY A 318 -7.34 12.43 48.66
CA GLY A 318 -6.70 12.77 49.94
C GLY A 318 -7.36 13.98 50.60
N ILE A 319 -7.47 15.09 49.87
CA ILE A 319 -8.11 16.32 50.36
C ILE A 319 -9.56 16.09 50.78
N ARG A 320 -10.32 15.31 50.00
CA ARG A 320 -11.72 14.97 50.35
C ARG A 320 -11.83 14.16 51.64
N LYS A 321 -10.87 13.25 51.88
CA LYS A 321 -10.84 12.44 53.09
C LYS A 321 -10.54 13.31 54.32
N GLU A 322 -9.53 14.18 54.24
CA GLU A 322 -9.22 15.13 55.31
C GLU A 322 -10.42 16.01 55.65
N LYS A 323 -11.11 16.55 54.63
CA LYS A 323 -12.32 17.35 54.84
C LYS A 323 -13.47 16.57 55.47
N TYR A 324 -13.63 15.28 55.13
CA TYR A 324 -14.63 14.42 55.74
C TYR A 324 -14.31 14.12 57.20
N ASP A 325 -13.06 13.78 57.50
CA ASP A 325 -12.58 13.51 58.85
C ASP A 325 -12.77 14.77 59.74
N ASP A 326 -12.47 15.97 59.21
CA ASP A 326 -12.74 17.27 59.86
C ASP A 326 -14.24 17.52 60.13
N GLU A 327 -15.12 17.18 59.18
CA GLU A 327 -16.57 17.34 59.35
C GLU A 327 -17.16 16.34 60.35
N GLU A 328 -16.64 15.11 60.36
CA GLU A 328 -17.04 14.06 61.30
C GLU A 328 -16.59 14.41 62.72
N GLU A 329 -15.38 14.94 62.91
CA GLU A 329 -14.92 15.44 64.22
C GLU A 329 -15.84 16.58 64.72
N LYS A 330 -16.17 17.56 63.84
CA LYS A 330 -17.13 18.63 64.18
C LYS A 330 -18.54 18.09 64.49
N ARG A 331 -18.95 16.99 63.87
CA ARG A 331 -20.23 16.34 64.16
C ARG A 331 -20.22 15.69 65.53
N GLN A 332 -19.17 14.93 65.86
CA GLN A 332 -19.02 14.27 67.16
C GLN A 332 -19.01 15.29 68.30
N ILE A 333 -18.32 16.44 68.12
CA ILE A 333 -18.34 17.53 69.09
C ILE A 333 -19.76 18.08 69.30
N ARG A 334 -20.54 18.30 68.23
CA ARG A 334 -21.93 18.78 68.33
C ARG A 334 -22.86 17.76 69.01
N GLU A 335 -22.69 16.47 68.73
CA GLU A 335 -23.47 15.41 69.39
C GLU A 335 -23.14 15.31 70.89
N GLN A 336 -21.87 15.47 71.26
CA GLN A 336 -21.47 15.53 72.67
C GLN A 336 -22.08 16.73 73.38
N GLN A 337 -22.01 17.92 72.78
CA GLN A 337 -22.64 19.12 73.35
C GLN A 337 -24.14 18.96 73.55
N LYS A 338 -24.83 18.30 72.61
CA LYS A 338 -26.26 18.00 72.74
C LYS A 338 -26.53 17.04 73.91
N ARG A 339 -25.74 15.96 74.04
CA ARG A 339 -25.85 15.03 75.17
C ARG A 339 -25.66 15.73 76.51
N ASP A 340 -24.64 16.60 76.61
CA ASP A 340 -24.36 17.35 77.84
C ASP A 340 -25.53 18.30 78.18
N TYR A 341 -26.14 18.93 77.17
CA TYR A 341 -27.31 19.78 77.34
C TYR A 341 -28.55 18.99 77.78
N ASP A 342 -28.81 17.83 77.17
CA ASP A 342 -29.92 16.94 77.55
C ASP A 342 -29.75 16.44 79.00
N LEU A 343 -28.51 16.12 79.42
CA LEU A 343 -28.18 15.76 80.80
C LEU A 343 -28.49 16.90 81.79
N GLN A 344 -28.17 18.15 81.43
CA GLN A 344 -28.50 19.30 82.26
C GLN A 344 -30.02 19.44 82.43
N ILE A 345 -30.80 19.21 81.38
CA ILE A 345 -32.27 19.24 81.45
C ILE A 345 -32.78 18.14 82.39
N GLU A 346 -32.25 16.91 82.29
CA GLU A 346 -32.66 15.83 83.20
C GLU A 346 -32.32 16.14 84.66
N LEU A 347 -31.12 16.66 84.94
CA LEU A 347 -30.74 17.06 86.30
C LEU A 347 -31.69 18.12 86.87
N LEU A 348 -32.13 19.09 86.05
CA LEU A 348 -33.12 20.08 86.45
C LEU A 348 -34.49 19.44 86.77
N LYS A 349 -34.95 18.49 85.95
CA LYS A 349 -36.19 17.74 86.20
C LYS A 349 -36.12 16.94 87.50
N ILE A 350 -35.00 16.27 87.76
CA ILE A 350 -34.78 15.52 89.00
C ILE A 350 -34.87 16.46 90.21
N ALA A 351 -34.19 17.60 90.16
CA ALA A 351 -34.23 18.60 91.24
C ALA A 351 -35.66 19.13 91.49
N GLU A 352 -36.47 19.29 90.43
CA GLU A 352 -37.87 19.72 90.52
C GLU A 352 -38.77 18.64 91.14
N ILE A 353 -38.57 17.37 90.78
CA ILE A 353 -39.25 16.21 91.38
C ILE A 353 -38.92 16.12 92.88
N GLU A 354 -37.65 16.27 93.27
CA GLU A 354 -37.25 16.26 94.69
C GLU A 354 -37.94 17.37 95.48
N LYS A 355 -38.09 18.56 94.89
CA LYS A 355 -38.80 19.68 95.49
C LYS A 355 -40.28 19.36 95.70
N PHE A 356 -40.92 18.71 94.71
CA PHE A 356 -42.31 18.28 94.81
C PHE A 356 -42.53 17.18 95.86
N GLN A 357 -41.65 16.18 95.92
CA GLN A 357 -41.69 15.13 96.94
C GLN A 357 -41.58 15.69 98.37
N LYS A 358 -40.70 16.67 98.59
CA LYS A 358 -40.61 17.38 99.88
C LYS A 358 -41.92 18.07 100.27
N GLN A 359 -42.63 18.69 99.32
CA GLN A 359 -43.93 19.33 99.58
C GLN A 359 -45.03 18.31 99.94
N LEU A 360 -45.07 17.18 99.21
CA LEU A 360 -46.00 16.08 99.49
C LEU A 360 -45.83 15.52 100.90
N ALA A 361 -44.59 15.26 101.32
CA ALA A 361 -44.28 14.75 102.65
C ALA A 361 -44.78 15.69 103.78
N ILE A 362 -44.69 17.01 103.55
CA ILE A 362 -45.19 18.02 104.50
C ILE A 362 -46.73 17.96 104.59
N GLN A 363 -47.43 17.83 103.45
CA GLN A 363 -48.90 17.75 103.43
C GLN A 363 -49.42 16.47 104.12
N GLU A 364 -48.79 15.32 103.89
CA GLU A 364 -49.19 14.06 104.50
C GLU A 364 -49.04 14.09 106.03
N ALA A 365 -47.95 14.67 106.54
CA ALA A 365 -47.73 14.84 107.96
C ALA A 365 -48.79 15.73 108.64
N ALA A 366 -49.23 16.79 107.96
CA ALA A 366 -50.30 17.67 108.46
C ALA A 366 -51.66 16.96 108.54
N ARG A 367 -51.99 16.15 107.52
CA ARG A 367 -53.27 15.42 107.46
C ARG A 367 -53.41 14.38 108.57
N LYS A 368 -52.33 13.67 108.91
CA LYS A 368 -52.31 12.69 110.01
C LYS A 368 -52.55 13.33 111.39
N LYS A 369 -52.11 14.57 111.63
CA LYS A 369 -52.36 15.29 112.88
C LYS A 369 -53.82 15.71 113.06
N ALA A 370 -54.55 16.02 111.99
CA ALA A 370 -55.91 16.55 112.06
C ALA A 370 -56.97 15.50 112.47
N ASN A 371 -56.80 14.23 112.11
CA ASN A 371 -57.82 13.18 112.31
C ASN A 371 -57.76 12.49 113.69
N LYS A 372 -56.69 12.70 114.46
CA LYS A 372 -56.48 12.06 115.78
C LYS A 372 -57.64 12.24 116.78
N PRO A 373 -58.21 13.44 116.96
CA PRO A 373 -59.27 13.64 117.96
C PRO A 373 -60.53 12.83 117.70
N GLN A 374 -60.91 12.66 116.42
CA GLN A 374 -62.12 11.93 116.02
C GLN A 374 -61.99 10.42 116.25
N GLU A 375 -60.79 9.86 116.02
CA GLU A 375 -60.51 8.44 116.27
C GLU A 375 -60.58 8.10 117.76
N ILE A 376 -60.02 8.96 118.62
CA ILE A 376 -60.06 8.81 120.09
C ILE A 376 -61.49 8.90 120.61
N GLU A 377 -62.28 9.87 120.15
CA GLU A 377 -63.67 10.05 120.58
C GLU A 377 -64.57 8.86 120.21
N SER A 378 -64.38 8.31 119.01
CA SER A 378 -65.07 7.09 118.56
C SER A 378 -64.78 5.88 119.44
N LEU A 379 -63.52 5.68 119.84
CA LEU A 379 -63.11 4.59 120.73
C LEU A 379 -63.68 4.75 122.15
N MET A 380 -63.70 5.97 122.70
CA MET A 380 -64.29 6.24 124.01
C MET A 380 -65.79 5.93 124.06
N ARG A 381 -66.55 6.25 123.01
CA ARG A 381 -67.98 5.90 122.93
C ARG A 381 -68.19 4.39 122.93
N LYS A 382 -67.39 3.63 122.16
CA LYS A 382 -67.49 2.17 122.10
C LYS A 382 -67.22 1.52 123.46
N ILE A 383 -66.24 2.02 124.20
CA ILE A 383 -65.93 1.54 125.56
C ILE A 383 -67.12 1.80 126.50
N SER A 384 -67.67 3.01 126.49
CA SER A 384 -68.80 3.38 127.37
C SER A 384 -70.05 2.53 127.13
N ILE A 385 -70.38 2.26 125.86
CA ILE A 385 -71.50 1.36 125.51
C ILE A 385 -71.25 -0.04 126.09
N LYS A 386 -70.04 -0.57 125.91
CA LYS A 386 -69.70 -1.93 126.32
C LYS A 386 -69.67 -2.10 127.85
N GLU A 387 -69.28 -1.07 128.60
CA GLU A 387 -69.35 -1.06 130.07
C GLU A 387 -70.81 -1.13 130.56
N HIS A 388 -71.72 -0.39 129.92
CA HIS A 388 -73.13 -0.38 130.28
C HIS A 388 -73.80 -1.75 130.02
N GLU A 389 -73.47 -2.42 128.91
CA GLU A 389 -73.99 -3.75 128.58
C GLU A 389 -73.60 -4.80 129.64
N ILE A 390 -72.38 -4.74 130.18
CA ILE A 390 -71.90 -5.66 131.23
C ILE A 390 -72.65 -5.44 132.55
N GLU A 391 -72.98 -4.19 132.89
CA GLU A 391 -73.62 -3.84 134.16
C GLU A 391 -75.11 -4.25 134.21
N GLU A 392 -75.85 -4.01 133.13
CA GLU A 392 -77.25 -4.43 132.95
C GLU A 392 -77.42 -5.94 133.08
N ASN A 393 -76.53 -6.69 132.42
CA ASN A 393 -76.53 -8.15 132.44
C ASN A 393 -76.23 -8.73 133.84
N GLY A 394 -75.48 -8.00 134.68
CA GLY A 394 -75.20 -8.39 136.06
C GLY A 394 -76.39 -8.30 137.02
N LYS A 395 -77.32 -7.35 136.82
CA LYS A 395 -78.49 -7.14 137.70
C LYS A 395 -79.56 -8.22 137.52
N HIS A 396 -79.75 -8.73 136.30
CA HIS A 396 -80.73 -9.78 136.00
C HIS A 396 -80.48 -11.10 136.75
N LYS A 397 -79.21 -11.43 137.07
CA LYS A 397 -78.85 -12.70 137.74
C LYS A 397 -79.26 -12.76 139.22
N ARG A 398 -79.45 -11.62 139.92
CA ARG A 398 -79.83 -11.60 141.36
C ARG A 398 -81.32 -11.83 141.62
N LEU A 399 -82.21 -11.54 140.67
CA LEU A 399 -83.66 -11.62 140.86
C LEU A 399 -84.22 -13.06 140.74
N LEU A 400 -83.51 -13.99 140.11
CA LEU A 400 -84.01 -15.33 139.77
C LEU A 400 -83.94 -16.40 140.90
N ILE A 401 -83.42 -16.08 142.10
CA ILE A 401 -83.05 -17.11 143.10
C ILE A 401 -84.04 -17.28 144.28
N LYS A 402 -84.95 -16.33 144.58
CA LYS A 402 -85.87 -16.46 145.73
C LYS A 402 -87.27 -16.90 145.31
N GLY A 403 -87.65 -18.10 145.76
CA GLY A 403 -88.94 -18.74 145.49
C GLY A 403 -90.15 -17.91 145.93
N GLY A 404 -91.07 -17.77 144.99
CA GLY A 404 -92.43 -17.25 145.09
C GLY A 404 -93.18 -17.74 143.84
N PRO A 405 -94.51 -17.89 143.87
CA PRO A 405 -95.23 -18.60 142.82
C PRO A 405 -95.18 -17.85 141.48
N GLN A 406 -94.77 -18.61 140.45
CA GLN A 406 -94.87 -18.39 139.00
C GLN A 406 -94.94 -16.94 138.47
N CYS A 407 -93.87 -16.53 137.77
CA CYS A 407 -93.86 -15.31 136.96
C CYS A 407 -94.53 -15.52 135.59
N ALA A 408 -95.23 -14.48 135.13
CA ALA A 408 -96.27 -14.48 134.10
C ALA A 408 -95.89 -14.99 132.69
N LYS A 409 -94.62 -15.25 132.39
CA LYS A 409 -94.21 -15.74 131.05
C LYS A 409 -94.47 -17.23 130.81
N CYS A 410 -94.70 -18.02 131.86
CA CYS A 410 -95.08 -19.44 131.71
C CYS A 410 -96.60 -19.65 131.51
N LEU A 411 -97.40 -18.57 131.50
CA LEU A 411 -98.87 -18.61 131.47
C LEU A 411 -99.50 -18.16 130.14
N GLU A 412 -98.69 -17.83 129.14
CA GLU A 412 -99.09 -17.69 127.72
C GLU A 412 -98.44 -18.81 126.91
N ARG A 413 -98.86 -20.06 127.16
CA ARG A 413 -99.83 -20.76 126.29
C ARG A 413 -99.36 -20.85 124.84
N LYS A 414 -99.31 -22.00 124.20
CA LYS A 414 -99.62 -23.39 124.53
C LYS A 414 -99.17 -24.08 123.25
N ASP A 415 -98.08 -24.84 123.26
CA ASP A 415 -98.11 -26.17 122.66
C ASP A 415 -96.91 -26.99 123.10
N LYS A 416 -97.24 -28.23 123.40
CA LYS A 416 -96.43 -29.28 124.00
C LYS A 416 -95.12 -29.44 123.25
N LEU A 417 -93.97 -29.24 123.91
CA LEU A 417 -92.72 -30.01 123.78
C LEU A 417 -91.57 -29.31 124.53
N VAL A 418 -91.00 -30.01 125.53
CA VAL A 418 -89.61 -29.91 126.04
C VAL A 418 -89.14 -28.56 126.62
N GLY A 419 -88.78 -28.50 127.92
CA GLY A 419 -88.32 -27.26 128.57
C GLY A 419 -87.42 -27.44 129.80
N THR A 420 -86.11 -27.60 129.58
CA THR A 420 -85.04 -27.23 130.55
C THR A 420 -83.79 -26.73 129.81
N VAL A 421 -83.99 -25.84 128.83
CA VAL A 421 -82.94 -24.95 128.28
C VAL A 421 -82.98 -23.66 129.09
N CYS A 422 -82.22 -23.52 130.19
CA CYS A 422 -82.04 -22.20 130.83
C CYS A 422 -80.94 -22.09 131.93
N LYS A 423 -79.78 -22.75 131.80
CA LYS A 423 -78.68 -22.51 132.77
C LYS A 423 -77.26 -22.41 132.21
N GLN A 424 -76.97 -22.91 131.00
CA GLN A 424 -75.60 -22.84 130.44
C GLN A 424 -75.35 -21.63 129.50
N TYR A 425 -76.38 -20.86 129.12
CA TYR A 425 -76.26 -19.76 128.15
C TYR A 425 -75.75 -18.42 128.74
N THR A 426 -75.43 -18.34 130.04
CA THR A 426 -75.16 -17.05 130.73
C THR A 426 -73.70 -16.78 131.12
N ASP A 427 -72.82 -17.78 131.17
CA ASP A 427 -71.43 -17.58 131.64
C ASP A 427 -70.40 -17.40 130.50
N GLU A 428 -70.64 -17.93 129.29
CA GLU A 428 -69.75 -17.72 128.12
C GLU A 428 -69.84 -16.28 127.58
N LYS A 429 -71.05 -15.71 127.52
CA LYS A 429 -71.27 -14.37 126.98
C LYS A 429 -70.55 -13.28 127.78
N LYS A 430 -70.48 -13.43 129.11
CA LYS A 430 -69.79 -12.47 129.98
C LYS A 430 -68.27 -12.42 129.74
N LYS A 431 -67.63 -13.58 129.54
CA LYS A 431 -66.19 -13.64 129.24
C LYS A 431 -65.84 -12.99 127.91
N GLN A 432 -66.73 -13.11 126.94
CA GLN A 432 -66.55 -12.52 125.62
C GLN A 432 -66.68 -10.99 125.67
N ASP A 433 -67.68 -10.46 126.40
CA ASP A 433 -67.85 -9.02 126.56
C ASP A 433 -66.68 -8.36 127.34
N GLU A 434 -66.11 -9.05 128.35
CA GLU A 434 -64.94 -8.56 129.10
C GLU A 434 -63.65 -8.56 128.25
N TYR A 435 -63.49 -9.52 127.33
CA TYR A 435 -62.35 -9.55 126.39
C TYR A 435 -62.41 -8.40 125.38
N GLU A 436 -63.59 -8.18 124.75
CA GLU A 436 -63.80 -7.08 123.81
C GLU A 436 -63.57 -5.70 124.46
N LEU A 437 -63.99 -5.52 125.71
CA LEU A 437 -63.74 -4.29 126.46
C LEU A 437 -62.24 -4.05 126.70
N LYS A 438 -61.47 -5.11 126.98
CA LYS A 438 -60.02 -5.02 127.18
C LYS A 438 -59.31 -4.60 125.89
N GLU A 439 -59.69 -5.18 124.76
CA GLU A 439 -59.12 -4.85 123.45
C GLU A 439 -59.40 -3.39 123.06
N LEU A 440 -60.62 -2.91 123.28
CA LEU A 440 -60.97 -1.51 123.04
C LEU A 440 -60.16 -0.54 123.91
N LYS A 441 -59.87 -0.91 125.16
CA LYS A 441 -59.04 -0.10 126.07
C LYS A 441 -57.57 -0.08 125.65
N GLU A 442 -57.02 -1.18 125.13
CA GLU A 442 -55.66 -1.24 124.58
C GLU A 442 -55.52 -0.38 123.31
N GLN A 443 -56.50 -0.44 122.40
CA GLN A 443 -56.51 0.40 121.19
C GLN A 443 -56.56 1.90 121.52
N LEU A 444 -57.35 2.29 122.53
CA LEU A 444 -57.40 3.67 123.01
C LEU A 444 -56.06 4.12 123.61
N ALA A 445 -55.41 3.27 124.41
CA ALA A 445 -54.12 3.57 125.02
C ALA A 445 -53.02 3.78 123.95
N GLN A 446 -53.02 2.96 122.90
CA GLN A 446 -52.09 3.10 121.79
C GLN A 446 -52.27 4.42 121.03
N LYS A 447 -53.51 4.86 120.81
CA LYS A 447 -53.83 6.14 120.15
C LYS A 447 -53.47 7.39 120.95
N TYR A 448 -53.40 7.30 122.28
CA TYR A 448 -52.89 8.37 123.14
C TYR A 448 -51.36 8.42 123.20
N ALA A 449 -50.69 7.26 123.01
CA ALA A 449 -49.24 7.17 123.00
C ALA A 449 -48.62 7.62 121.66
N GLU A 450 -49.30 7.30 120.54
CA GLU A 450 -49.03 7.86 119.21
C GLU A 450 -49.20 9.36 119.19
#